data_AF-A0A0S4L9I9-F1
#
_entry.id   AF-A0A0S4L9I9-F1
#
_cell.length_a   1.000
_cell.length_b   1.000
_cell.length_c   1.000
_cell.angle_alpha   90.00
_cell.angle_beta   90.00
_cell.angle_gamma   90.00
#
_symmetry.space_group_name_H-M   'P 1'
#
loop_
_entity.id
_entity.type
_entity.pdbx_description
1 polymer ?
#
loop_
_entity_poly.entity_id
_entity_poly.type
_entity_poly.pdbx_seq_one_letter_code
_entity_poly.pdbx_strand_id
1 'polypeptide(L)'
;MSGLLSDMLTASLSKHSRSLTINLYHNGHPDLIVNGVYPDNRVKAGEQGVEIKTTRKSGGAVDTHGARNQWMCVFVYEVDCRTEPARNRVPMTFREVYLGKVTLEDFRKNSRGELGTRTATLRKSGIEKLRKNWIYMVTE
;
A
#
# COMPACT_ATOMS: atom_id res chain seq x y z
N MET A 1 8.08 0.95 -11.36
CA MET A 1 8.25 -0.37 -10.69
C MET A 1 7.26 -0.56 -9.54
N SER A 2 7.07 0.42 -8.64
CA SER A 2 6.17 0.26 -7.48
C SER A 2 4.72 -0.11 -7.85
N GLY A 3 4.14 0.43 -8.93
CA GLY A 3 2.80 0.03 -9.39
C GLY A 3 2.71 -1.46 -9.76
N LEU A 4 3.61 -1.94 -10.61
CA LEU A 4 3.70 -3.36 -10.98
C LEU A 4 3.84 -4.28 -9.75
N LEU A 5 4.70 -3.91 -8.79
CA LEU A 5 4.88 -4.70 -7.57
C LEU A 5 3.63 -4.70 -6.70
N SER A 6 2.93 -3.55 -6.57
CA SER A 6 1.64 -3.49 -5.90
C SER A 6 0.62 -4.41 -6.56
N ASP A 7 0.49 -4.40 -7.89
CA ASP A 7 -0.45 -5.26 -8.61
C ASP A 7 -0.15 -6.75 -8.41
N MET A 8 1.12 -7.14 -8.50
CA MET A 8 1.56 -8.52 -8.24
C MET A 8 1.28 -8.96 -6.80
N LEU A 9 1.51 -8.07 -5.82
CA LEU A 9 1.23 -8.34 -4.42
C LEU A 9 -0.27 -8.43 -4.15
N THR A 10 -1.08 -7.55 -4.75
CA THR A 10 -2.55 -7.62 -4.70
C THR A 10 -3.05 -8.97 -5.22
N ALA A 11 -2.57 -9.40 -6.38
CA ALA A 11 -2.94 -10.70 -6.95
C ALA A 11 -2.50 -11.87 -6.06
N SER A 12 -1.27 -11.84 -5.55
CA SER A 12 -0.73 -12.88 -4.66
C SER A 12 -1.50 -12.96 -3.33
N LEU A 13 -1.70 -11.82 -2.65
CA LEU A 13 -2.43 -11.76 -1.39
C LEU A 13 -3.88 -12.21 -1.54
N SER A 14 -4.56 -11.82 -2.63
CA SER A 14 -5.91 -12.32 -2.94
C SER A 14 -5.92 -13.84 -3.07
N LYS A 15 -4.99 -14.41 -3.86
CA LYS A 15 -4.88 -15.87 -4.08
C LYS A 15 -4.66 -16.65 -2.79
N HIS A 16 -3.94 -16.07 -1.83
CA HIS A 16 -3.59 -16.73 -0.57
C HIS A 16 -4.50 -16.33 0.61
N SER A 17 -5.45 -15.41 0.41
CA SER A 17 -6.40 -15.00 1.44
C SER A 17 -7.66 -15.85 1.42
N ARG A 18 -8.20 -16.12 2.61
CA ARG A 18 -9.50 -16.78 2.77
C ARG A 18 -10.67 -15.80 2.71
N SER A 19 -10.41 -14.52 2.95
CA SER A 19 -11.45 -13.51 3.18
C SER A 19 -11.33 -12.28 2.27
N LEU A 20 -10.17 -12.05 1.66
CA LEU A 20 -9.93 -10.92 0.75
C LEU A 20 -9.88 -11.40 -0.69
N THR A 21 -10.41 -10.58 -1.58
CA THR A 21 -10.36 -10.78 -3.04
C THR A 21 -10.00 -9.47 -3.72
N ILE A 22 -9.58 -9.53 -4.99
CA ILE A 22 -9.28 -8.34 -5.80
C ILE A 22 -10.57 -7.55 -6.03
N ASN A 23 -10.50 -6.23 -5.90
CA ASN A 23 -11.58 -5.36 -6.33
C ASN A 23 -11.68 -5.37 -7.87
N LEU A 24 -12.76 -5.94 -8.40
CA LEU A 24 -12.97 -6.09 -9.85
C LEU A 24 -13.49 -4.79 -10.51
N TYR A 25 -13.58 -3.69 -9.78
CA TYR A 25 -13.87 -2.37 -10.33
C TYR A 25 -12.58 -1.75 -10.89
N HIS A 26 -12.58 -1.34 -12.16
CA HIS A 26 -11.41 -0.69 -12.76
C HIS A 26 -11.09 0.64 -12.05
N ASN A 27 -9.87 0.76 -11.52
CA ASN A 27 -9.45 1.86 -10.63
C ASN A 27 -10.33 2.00 -9.38
N GLY A 28 -10.84 0.87 -8.87
CA GLY A 28 -11.54 0.80 -7.60
C GLY A 28 -10.58 0.97 -6.42
N HIS A 29 -11.14 1.37 -5.28
CA HIS A 29 -10.44 1.43 -4.01
C HIS A 29 -11.30 0.78 -2.93
N PRO A 30 -10.73 -0.01 -1.99
CA PRO A 30 -9.33 -0.44 -1.92
C PRO A 30 -8.96 -1.51 -2.97
N ASP A 31 -7.67 -1.78 -3.12
CA ASP A 31 -7.12 -2.80 -4.03
C ASP A 31 -7.68 -4.21 -3.74
N LEU A 32 -7.71 -4.60 -2.46
CA LEU A 32 -8.34 -5.82 -1.97
C LEU A 32 -9.59 -5.47 -1.17
N ILE A 33 -10.66 -6.22 -1.36
CA ILE A 33 -11.92 -6.07 -0.62
C ILE A 33 -12.30 -7.37 0.07
N VAL A 34 -13.16 -7.28 1.10
CA VAL A 34 -13.72 -8.47 1.75
C VAL A 34 -14.67 -9.18 0.78
N ASN A 35 -14.43 -10.47 0.55
CA ASN A 35 -15.19 -11.27 -0.40
C ASN A 35 -16.67 -11.33 -0.01
N GLY A 36 -17.55 -11.01 -0.97
CA GLY A 36 -19.00 -11.05 -0.82
C GLY A 36 -19.63 -9.82 -0.15
N VAL A 37 -18.83 -8.85 0.32
CA VAL A 37 -19.36 -7.60 0.92
C VAL A 37 -19.92 -6.65 -0.13
N TYR A 38 -19.24 -6.54 -1.27
CA TYR A 38 -19.66 -5.67 -2.37
C TYR A 38 -20.26 -6.52 -3.50
N PRO A 39 -21.32 -6.04 -4.20
CA PRO A 39 -21.87 -6.72 -5.35
C PRO A 39 -20.79 -7.08 -6.38
N ASP A 40 -20.76 -8.34 -6.80
CA ASP A 40 -19.78 -8.91 -7.72
C ASP A 40 -18.31 -8.70 -7.33
N ASN A 41 -18.03 -8.42 -6.04
CA ASN A 41 -16.71 -7.99 -5.58
C ASN A 41 -16.20 -6.75 -6.34
N ARG A 42 -17.08 -5.77 -6.55
CA ARG A 42 -16.80 -4.52 -7.29
C ARG A 42 -17.24 -3.31 -6.51
N VAL A 43 -16.31 -2.38 -6.27
CA VAL A 43 -16.65 -1.08 -5.69
C VAL A 43 -15.70 0.01 -6.17
N LYS A 44 -16.26 1.16 -6.58
CA LYS A 44 -15.44 2.33 -6.96
C LYS A 44 -14.66 2.89 -5.77
N ALA A 45 -15.32 3.01 -4.62
CA ALA A 45 -14.73 3.45 -3.37
C ALA A 45 -15.45 2.76 -2.20
N GLY A 46 -14.75 1.86 -1.51
CA GLY A 46 -15.22 1.12 -0.34
C GLY A 46 -14.34 1.36 0.88
N GLU A 47 -14.81 0.92 2.04
CA GLU A 47 -14.09 0.99 3.32
C GLU A 47 -13.67 -0.41 3.82
N GLN A 48 -14.30 -1.47 3.31
CA GLN A 48 -14.09 -2.85 3.74
C GLN A 48 -13.08 -3.55 2.84
N GLY A 49 -11.81 -3.37 3.17
CA GLY A 49 -10.71 -3.95 2.42
C GLY A 49 -9.37 -3.38 2.83
N VAL A 50 -8.34 -3.67 2.04
CA VAL A 50 -6.95 -3.30 2.28
C VAL A 50 -6.34 -2.72 1.01
N GLU A 51 -5.79 -1.52 1.12
CA GLU A 51 -4.99 -0.88 0.07
C GLU A 51 -3.55 -1.40 0.12
N ILE A 52 -3.00 -1.81 -1.03
CA ILE A 52 -1.64 -2.34 -1.15
C ILE A 52 -0.73 -1.27 -1.73
N LYS A 53 0.38 -0.99 -1.04
CA LYS A 53 1.40 -0.06 -1.50
C LYS A 53 2.79 -0.66 -1.38
N THR A 54 3.67 -0.22 -2.27
CA THR A 54 5.08 -0.57 -2.22
C THR A 54 5.95 0.67 -2.24
N THR A 55 7.07 0.63 -1.54
CA THR A 55 8.04 1.74 -1.50
C THR A 55 9.46 1.24 -1.31
N ARG A 56 10.44 2.06 -1.73
CA ARG A 56 11.85 1.87 -1.38
C ARG A 56 12.26 2.70 -0.16
N LYS A 57 11.36 3.54 0.35
CA LYS A 57 11.62 4.40 1.51
C LYS A 57 11.43 3.57 2.78
N SER A 58 12.49 3.46 3.58
CA SER A 58 12.42 2.80 4.88
C SER A 58 11.33 3.39 5.77
N GLY A 59 10.72 2.51 6.56
CA GLY A 59 9.60 2.81 7.41
C GLY A 59 8.31 3.18 6.67
N GLY A 60 8.12 2.66 5.46
CA GLY A 60 6.80 2.57 4.82
C GLY A 60 6.20 3.87 4.28
N ALA A 61 7.00 4.92 4.05
CA ALA A 61 6.47 6.17 3.52
C ALA A 61 6.03 6.04 2.05
N VAL A 62 4.73 6.25 1.80
CA VAL A 62 4.08 6.16 0.49
C VAL A 62 3.10 7.32 0.27
N ASP A 63 2.89 7.64 -1.00
CA ASP A 63 1.85 8.58 -1.45
C ASP A 63 0.59 7.80 -1.83
N THR A 64 -0.58 8.35 -1.52
CA THR A 64 -1.89 7.72 -1.75
C THR A 64 -2.78 8.55 -2.67
N HIS A 65 -3.77 7.92 -3.31
CA HIS A 65 -4.78 8.60 -4.14
C HIS A 65 -5.90 9.20 -3.28
N GLY A 66 -5.53 10.18 -2.46
CA GLY A 66 -6.43 10.89 -1.55
C GLY A 66 -6.35 10.40 -0.10
N ALA A 67 -6.57 11.33 0.83
CA ALA A 67 -6.72 10.99 2.23
C ALA A 67 -8.04 10.23 2.39
N ARG A 68 -7.96 9.03 2.98
CA ARG A 68 -9.12 8.15 3.22
C ARG A 68 -8.92 7.38 4.51
N ASN A 69 -10.02 7.06 5.18
CA ASN A 69 -10.02 6.05 6.21
C ASN A 69 -9.85 4.68 5.53
N GLN A 70 -8.73 4.00 5.78
CA GLN A 70 -8.41 2.76 5.07
C GLN A 70 -7.46 1.89 5.88
N TRP A 71 -7.53 0.58 5.66
CA TRP A 71 -6.42 -0.30 5.98
C TRP A 71 -5.36 -0.16 4.90
N MET A 72 -4.14 0.09 5.31
CA MET A 72 -3.01 0.23 4.40
C MET A 72 -1.97 -0.85 4.70
N CYS A 73 -1.64 -1.64 3.69
CA CYS A 73 -0.57 -2.62 3.72
C CYS A 73 0.61 -2.11 2.87
N VAL A 74 1.73 -1.81 3.51
CA VAL A 74 2.91 -1.24 2.83
C VAL A 74 4.06 -2.22 2.87
N PHE A 75 4.53 -2.62 1.69
CA PHE A 75 5.72 -3.43 1.50
C PHE A 75 6.91 -2.52 1.16
N VAL A 76 7.96 -2.58 1.98
CA VAL A 76 9.21 -1.88 1.72
C VAL A 76 10.17 -2.85 1.07
N TYR A 77 10.67 -2.49 -0.11
CA TYR A 77 11.55 -3.32 -0.92
C TYR A 77 12.86 -2.60 -1.25
N GLU A 78 13.92 -3.39 -1.35
CA GLU A 78 15.25 -2.96 -1.74
C GLU A 78 15.62 -3.59 -3.09
N VAL A 79 16.23 -2.81 -3.97
CA VAL A 79 16.77 -3.27 -5.26
C VAL A 79 18.18 -2.73 -5.38
N ASP A 80 19.13 -3.61 -5.65
CA ASP A 80 20.47 -3.22 -6.02
C ASP A 80 20.49 -2.57 -7.40
N CYS A 81 20.72 -1.26 -7.42
CA CYS A 81 20.85 -0.47 -8.63
C CYS A 81 22.29 0.00 -8.87
N ARG A 82 23.26 -0.50 -8.07
CA ARG A 82 24.64 0.01 -8.05
C ARG A 82 25.65 -1.02 -8.55
N THR A 83 25.48 -2.30 -8.22
CA THR A 83 26.46 -3.33 -8.58
C THR A 83 26.52 -3.55 -10.10
N GLU A 84 27.75 -3.62 -10.61
CA GLU A 84 28.05 -3.94 -12.01
C GLU A 84 29.08 -5.08 -12.11
N PRO A 85 29.01 -5.94 -13.15
CA PRO A 85 27.95 -6.00 -14.16
C PRO A 85 26.60 -6.38 -13.56
N ALA A 86 25.49 -5.98 -14.19
CA ALA A 86 24.12 -6.21 -13.68
C ALA A 86 23.83 -7.66 -13.22
N ARG A 87 24.49 -8.68 -13.79
CA ARG A 87 24.38 -10.09 -13.37
C ARG A 87 24.89 -10.37 -11.94
N ASN A 88 25.69 -9.47 -11.39
CA ASN A 88 26.23 -9.56 -10.03
C ASN A 88 25.35 -8.84 -9.00
N ARG A 89 24.27 -8.16 -9.42
CA ARG A 89 23.36 -7.47 -8.51
C ARG A 89 22.67 -8.46 -7.58
N VAL A 90 22.53 -8.08 -6.32
CA VAL A 90 21.79 -8.91 -5.37
C VAL A 90 20.29 -8.94 -5.69
N PRO A 91 19.58 -10.05 -5.37
CA PRO A 91 18.15 -10.15 -5.60
C PRO A 91 17.35 -9.06 -4.85
N MET A 92 16.26 -8.60 -5.48
CA MET A 92 15.30 -7.71 -4.82
C MET A 92 14.73 -8.41 -3.57
N THR A 93 14.69 -7.68 -2.46
CA THR A 93 14.26 -8.22 -1.17
C THR A 93 13.24 -7.28 -0.52
N PHE A 94 12.16 -7.84 0.04
CA PHE A 94 11.30 -7.09 0.96
C PHE A 94 11.96 -7.01 2.32
N ARG A 95 12.09 -5.80 2.87
CA ARG A 95 12.74 -5.54 4.16
C ARG A 95 11.74 -5.33 5.29
N GLU A 96 10.59 -4.73 4.98
CA GLU A 96 9.58 -4.36 5.96
C GLU A 96 8.18 -4.56 5.36
N VAL A 97 7.22 -4.98 6.18
CA VAL A 97 5.79 -5.02 5.85
C VAL A 97 5.00 -4.44 7.01
N TYR A 98 4.20 -3.42 6.72
CA TYR A 98 3.32 -2.76 7.70
C TYR A 98 1.87 -2.95 7.31
N LEU A 99 0.99 -3.22 8.28
CA LEU A 99 -0.46 -3.25 8.06
C LEU A 99 -1.13 -2.46 9.19
N GLY A 100 -1.70 -1.31 8.85
CA GLY A 100 -2.35 -0.47 9.85
C GLY A 100 -3.54 0.28 9.29
N LYS A 101 -4.52 0.53 10.15
CA LYS A 101 -5.64 1.41 9.82
C LYS A 101 -5.22 2.87 9.97
N VAL A 102 -5.30 3.63 8.89
CA VAL A 102 -5.06 5.08 8.86
C VAL A 102 -6.38 5.82 8.69
N THR A 103 -6.48 7.00 9.28
CA THR A 103 -7.65 7.88 9.17
C THR A 103 -7.29 9.19 8.50
N LEU A 104 -8.29 9.99 8.12
CA LEU A 104 -8.09 11.33 7.54
C LEU A 104 -7.13 12.22 8.36
N GLU A 105 -7.14 12.06 9.67
CA GLU A 105 -6.26 12.81 10.58
C GLU A 105 -4.79 12.44 10.41
N ASP A 106 -4.49 11.23 9.97
CA ASP A 106 -3.12 10.75 9.77
C ASP A 106 -2.45 11.35 8.52
N PHE A 107 -3.20 12.06 7.67
CA PHE A 107 -2.69 12.68 6.45
C PHE A 107 -2.29 14.16 6.65
N ARG A 108 -1.37 14.63 5.79
CA ARG A 108 -1.03 16.06 5.74
C ARG A 108 -2.21 16.87 5.21
N LYS A 109 -2.50 18.01 5.84
CA LYS A 109 -3.46 18.99 5.30
C LYS A 109 -2.74 19.83 4.25
N ASN A 110 -3.21 19.78 3.00
CA ASN A 110 -2.74 20.67 1.95
C ASN A 110 -3.74 21.81 1.78
N SER A 111 -3.25 23.06 1.73
CA SER A 111 -4.05 24.28 1.62
C SER A 111 -4.55 24.60 0.20
N ARG A 112 -4.46 23.67 -0.76
CA ARG A 112 -4.80 23.91 -2.17
C ARG A 112 -6.15 23.26 -2.54
N GLY A 113 -7.01 24.06 -3.22
CA GLY A 113 -8.42 23.81 -3.56
C GLY A 113 -8.75 22.60 -4.45
N GLU A 114 -9.91 22.63 -5.11
CA GLU A 114 -10.71 21.45 -5.51
C GLU A 114 -10.33 20.65 -6.77
N LEU A 115 -9.31 20.99 -7.56
CA LEU A 115 -9.11 20.33 -8.85
C LEU A 115 -7.81 19.52 -8.94
N GLY A 116 -7.99 18.19 -9.02
CA GLY A 116 -6.95 17.19 -9.25
C GLY A 116 -7.01 16.08 -8.20
N THR A 117 -6.92 14.81 -8.62
CA THR A 117 -6.83 13.64 -7.72
C THR A 117 -5.76 13.88 -6.67
N ARG A 118 -6.17 14.34 -5.48
CA ARG A 118 -5.28 14.87 -4.45
C ARG A 118 -4.37 13.74 -3.98
N THR A 119 -3.11 13.75 -4.39
CA THR A 119 -2.13 12.85 -3.76
C THR A 119 -2.03 13.23 -2.29
N ALA A 120 -2.20 12.27 -1.39
CA ALA A 120 -2.12 12.48 0.05
C ALA A 120 -1.00 11.65 0.65
N THR A 121 -0.16 12.31 1.45
CA THR A 121 0.94 11.68 2.16
C THR A 121 0.61 11.66 3.64
N LEU A 122 0.93 10.56 4.32
CA LEU A 122 0.85 10.52 5.78
C LEU A 122 1.75 11.57 6.41
N ARG A 123 1.28 12.20 7.48
CA ARG A 123 2.10 13.07 8.33
C ARG A 123 2.99 12.20 9.23
N LYS A 124 3.94 12.84 9.94
CA LYS A 124 4.92 12.14 10.80
C LYS A 124 4.24 11.15 11.77
N SER A 125 3.21 11.59 12.49
CA SER A 125 2.47 10.73 13.42
C SER A 125 1.68 9.62 12.73
N GLY A 126 1.19 9.83 11.50
CA GLY A 126 0.53 8.79 10.70
C GLY A 126 1.50 7.69 10.29
N ILE A 127 2.73 8.06 9.90
CA ILE A 127 3.81 7.11 9.63
C ILE A 127 4.24 6.36 10.89
N GLU A 128 4.38 7.06 12.03
CA GLU A 128 4.69 6.41 13.32
C GLU A 128 3.61 5.41 13.73
N LYS A 129 2.33 5.76 13.54
CA LYS A 129 1.19 4.85 13.77
C LYS A 129 1.28 3.61 12.89
N LEU A 130 1.58 3.76 11.61
CA LEU A 130 1.75 2.64 10.69
C LEU A 130 2.91 1.72 11.13
N ARG A 131 4.05 2.31 11.49
CA ARG A 131 5.26 1.57 11.93
C ARG A 131 5.07 0.77 13.21
N LYS A 132 4.16 1.19 14.10
CA LYS A 132 3.77 0.42 15.28
C LYS A 132 3.05 -0.90 14.94
N ASN A 133 2.55 -1.05 13.72
CA ASN A 133 1.82 -2.22 13.25
C ASN A 133 2.60 -2.97 12.15
N TRP A 134 3.87 -3.30 12.43
CA TRP A 134 4.68 -4.13 11.52
C TRP A 134 4.25 -5.60 11.62
N ILE A 135 4.26 -6.29 10.48
CA ILE A 135 4.02 -7.74 10.36
C ILE A 135 5.33 -8.47 10.08
N TYR A 136 6.20 -7.83 9.29
CA TYR A 136 7.49 -8.38 8.93
C TYR A 136 8.52 -7.27 8.95
N MET A 137 9.69 -7.55 9.51
CA MET A 137 10.82 -6.64 9.49
C MET A 137 12.09 -7.46 9.60
N VAL A 138 13.02 -7.28 8.67
CA VAL A 138 14.36 -7.81 8.82
C VAL A 138 15.10 -6.90 9.79
N THR A 139 15.31 -7.38 11.02
CA THR A 139 16.23 -6.76 11.97
C THR A 139 17.64 -7.21 11.62
N GLU A 140 18.57 -6.26 11.52
CA GLU A 140 20.00 -6.57 11.49
C GLU A 140 20.45 -7.25 12.78
#